data_AF-G9PD68-F1
#
_entry.id   AF-G9PD68-F1
#
_cell.length_a   1.000
_cell.length_b   1.000
_cell.length_c   1.000
_cell.angle_alpha   90.00
_cell.angle_beta   90.00
_cell.angle_gamma   90.00
#
_symmetry.space_group_name_H-M   'P 1'
#
loop_
_entity.id
_entity.type
_entity.pdbx_description
1 polymer ?
#
loop_
_entity_poly.entity_id
_entity_poly.type
_entity_poly.pdbx_seq_one_letter_code
_entity_poly.pdbx_strand_id
1 'polypeptide(L)'
;MTDTYEQLKNLFEDEQTIDDLWDSGDIVWIDWREDDEDIISYFNDLLEERVEVQTIDNAKPYGPDIVLSKAGKQFQIPYGQEKDRDTTIKYFNDFVKEEYGVRWFVESLGDDTLGFIVLPAAEWQKLEDDFGEQTVRYYFAPIDLETKMFDLDVSEVSSLIELRAATKEVK
;
A
#
# COMPACT_ATOMS: atom_id res chain seq x y z
N MET A 1 -12.49 -1.79 -17.03
CA MET A 1 -11.71 -1.20 -15.94
C MET A 1 -10.79 -0.21 -16.61
N THR A 2 -10.88 1.05 -16.22
CA THR A 2 -9.90 2.07 -16.59
C THR A 2 -8.55 1.63 -16.02
N ASP A 3 -7.47 2.03 -16.66
CA ASP A 3 -6.12 1.82 -16.15
C ASP A 3 -5.95 2.63 -14.85
N THR A 4 -5.50 2.00 -13.76
CA THR A 4 -5.33 2.66 -12.44
C THR A 4 -4.40 3.87 -12.54
N TYR A 5 -3.39 3.80 -13.42
CA TYR A 5 -2.53 4.94 -13.72
C TYR A 5 -3.31 6.15 -14.24
N GLU A 6 -4.20 5.95 -15.22
CA GLU A 6 -5.02 7.04 -15.78
C GLU A 6 -5.99 7.60 -14.74
N GLN A 7 -6.49 6.78 -13.82
CA GLN A 7 -7.33 7.25 -12.71
C GLN A 7 -6.55 8.21 -11.79
N LEU A 8 -5.33 7.84 -11.41
CA LEU A 8 -4.50 8.74 -10.60
C LEU A 8 -4.10 10.00 -11.37
N LYS A 9 -3.76 9.85 -12.65
CA LYS A 9 -3.42 10.98 -13.52
C LYS A 9 -4.57 11.98 -13.62
N ASN A 10 -5.80 11.50 -13.90
CA ASN A 10 -6.99 12.36 -13.97
C ASN A 10 -7.27 13.06 -12.63
N LEU A 11 -7.00 12.42 -11.49
CA LEU A 11 -7.13 13.04 -10.18
C LEU A 11 -6.14 14.22 -10.02
N PHE A 12 -4.91 14.07 -10.51
CA PHE A 12 -3.90 15.14 -10.44
C PHE A 12 -4.10 16.25 -11.48
N GLU A 13 -4.71 15.94 -12.62
CA GLU A 13 -5.10 16.91 -13.66
C GLU A 13 -6.41 17.66 -13.31
N ASP A 14 -6.98 17.40 -12.13
CA ASP A 14 -8.29 17.91 -11.68
C ASP A 14 -9.44 17.55 -12.65
N GLU A 15 -9.28 16.50 -13.46
CA GLU A 15 -10.30 15.97 -14.38
C GLU A 15 -11.32 15.06 -13.67
N GLN A 16 -10.94 14.55 -12.49
CA GLN A 16 -11.84 13.82 -11.58
C GLN A 16 -11.57 14.17 -10.13
N THR A 17 -12.54 13.85 -9.28
CA THR A 17 -12.48 14.08 -7.85
C THR A 17 -11.96 12.84 -7.11
N ILE A 18 -11.70 13.01 -5.82
CA ILE A 18 -11.35 11.88 -4.96
C ILE A 18 -12.52 10.91 -4.74
N ASP A 19 -13.76 11.42 -4.80
CA ASP A 19 -14.98 10.60 -4.73
C ASP A 19 -15.09 9.70 -5.97
N ASP A 20 -14.71 10.20 -7.15
CA ASP A 20 -14.67 9.40 -8.37
C ASP A 20 -13.63 8.25 -8.27
N LEU A 21 -12.49 8.50 -7.61
CA LEU A 21 -11.48 7.46 -7.33
C LEU A 21 -11.99 6.43 -6.30
N TRP A 22 -12.77 6.86 -5.30
CA TRP A 22 -13.41 5.93 -4.37
C TRP A 22 -14.34 4.95 -5.08
N ASP A 23 -15.11 5.44 -6.05
CA ASP A 23 -16.08 4.65 -6.81
C ASP A 23 -15.45 3.84 -7.95
N SER A 24 -14.16 4.05 -8.26
CA SER A 24 -13.51 3.45 -9.42
C SER A 24 -13.20 1.96 -9.25
N GLY A 25 -13.07 1.50 -8.00
CA GLY A 25 -12.66 0.14 -7.64
C GLY A 25 -11.16 -0.12 -7.75
N ASP A 26 -10.35 0.93 -7.97
CA ASP A 26 -8.88 0.83 -8.05
C ASP A 26 -8.20 0.77 -6.67
N ILE A 27 -8.91 1.19 -5.62
CA ILE A 27 -8.42 1.15 -4.24
C ILE A 27 -8.60 -0.26 -3.67
N VAL A 28 -7.50 -0.86 -3.20
CA VAL A 28 -7.53 -2.09 -2.40
C VAL A 28 -7.83 -1.71 -0.95
N TRP A 29 -9.03 -2.07 -0.49
CA TRP A 29 -9.47 -1.84 0.88
C TRP A 29 -9.10 -3.03 1.77
N ILE A 30 -8.44 -2.75 2.89
CA ILE A 30 -7.99 -3.75 3.86
C ILE A 30 -8.55 -3.39 5.23
N ASP A 31 -9.43 -4.25 5.77
CA ASP A 31 -9.93 -4.12 7.13
C ASP A 31 -8.85 -4.51 8.15
N TRP A 32 -8.86 -3.92 9.35
CA TRP A 32 -7.90 -4.26 10.39
C TRP A 32 -7.95 -5.73 10.83
N ARG A 33 -9.06 -6.44 10.57
CA ARG A 33 -9.26 -7.87 10.80
C ARG A 33 -9.01 -8.75 9.57
N GLU A 34 -8.56 -8.18 8.45
CA GLU A 34 -8.28 -8.93 7.24
C GLU A 34 -7.17 -9.97 7.48
N ASP A 35 -7.30 -11.15 6.87
CA ASP A 35 -6.28 -12.19 6.95
C ASP A 35 -5.07 -11.84 6.07
N ASP A 36 -3.86 -12.04 6.60
CA ASP A 36 -2.60 -11.65 5.93
C ASP A 36 -2.41 -12.32 4.55
N GLU A 37 -2.87 -13.56 4.39
CA GLU A 37 -2.88 -14.26 3.11
C GLU A 37 -3.80 -13.61 2.07
N ASP A 38 -4.96 -13.12 2.51
CA ASP A 38 -5.94 -12.46 1.64
C ASP A 38 -5.42 -11.09 1.17
N ILE A 39 -4.74 -10.34 2.05
CA ILE A 39 -4.03 -9.11 1.69
C ILE A 39 -3.07 -9.34 0.53
N ILE A 40 -2.25 -10.39 0.61
CA ILE A 40 -1.30 -10.71 -0.45
C ILE A 40 -2.05 -11.11 -1.73
N SER A 41 -3.16 -11.84 -1.62
CA SER A 41 -3.99 -12.19 -2.78
C SER A 41 -4.53 -10.94 -3.47
N TYR A 42 -5.04 -9.96 -2.72
CA TYR A 42 -5.58 -8.72 -3.27
C TYR A 42 -4.53 -7.94 -4.06
N PHE A 43 -3.32 -7.78 -3.52
CA PHE A 43 -2.23 -7.13 -4.25
C PHE A 43 -1.76 -7.95 -5.45
N ASN A 44 -1.66 -9.28 -5.31
CA ASN A 44 -1.24 -10.16 -6.39
C ASN A 44 -2.19 -10.12 -7.60
N ASP A 45 -3.49 -9.91 -7.38
CA ASP A 45 -4.45 -9.79 -8.47
C ASP A 45 -4.23 -8.55 -9.35
N LEU A 46 -3.49 -7.55 -8.85
CA LEU A 46 -3.11 -6.33 -9.57
C LEU A 46 -1.73 -6.42 -10.25
N LEU A 47 -0.94 -7.47 -9.98
CA LEU A 47 0.37 -7.66 -10.60
C LEU A 47 0.23 -8.39 -11.94
N GLU A 48 1.00 -7.97 -12.95
CA GLU A 48 1.11 -8.71 -14.21
C GLU A 48 1.78 -10.07 -13.96
N GLU A 49 2.88 -10.05 -13.18
CA GLU A 49 3.58 -11.24 -12.71
C GLU A 49 3.38 -11.42 -11.20
N ARG A 50 2.54 -12.41 -10.85
CA ARG A 50 2.18 -12.73 -9.47
C ARG A 50 3.38 -13.21 -8.64
N VAL A 51 3.37 -12.87 -7.36
CA VAL A 51 4.23 -13.46 -6.35
C VAL A 51 3.65 -14.82 -5.95
N GLU A 52 4.45 -15.88 -6.02
CA GLU A 52 4.07 -17.19 -5.48
C GLU A 52 4.07 -17.14 -3.95
N VAL A 53 3.02 -17.68 -3.34
CA VAL A 53 2.83 -17.69 -1.88
C VAL A 53 2.86 -19.12 -1.38
N GLN A 54 3.68 -19.37 -0.37
CA GLN A 54 3.72 -20.63 0.37
C GLN A 54 3.57 -20.34 1.86
N THR A 55 3.09 -21.33 2.61
CA THR A 55 3.03 -21.25 4.07
C THR A 55 3.94 -22.30 4.70
N ILE A 56 4.63 -21.92 5.76
CA ILE A 56 5.51 -22.79 6.53
C ILE A 56 5.01 -22.84 7.97
N ASP A 57 4.76 -24.04 8.48
CA ASP A 57 4.42 -24.24 9.89
C ASP A 57 5.58 -23.77 10.79
N ASN A 58 5.26 -22.85 11.70
CA ASN A 58 6.18 -22.25 12.65
C ASN A 58 5.92 -22.73 14.09
N ALA A 59 4.95 -23.63 14.31
CA ALA A 59 4.45 -24.10 15.60
C ALA A 59 3.97 -23.00 16.57
N LYS A 60 3.78 -21.77 16.10
CA LYS A 60 3.28 -20.64 16.88
C LYS A 60 1.75 -20.62 16.86
N PRO A 61 1.09 -20.05 17.90
CA PRO A 61 -0.37 -20.05 18.00
C PRO A 61 -1.10 -19.29 16.89
N TYR A 62 -0.44 -18.33 16.23
CA TYR A 62 -1.06 -17.51 15.18
C TYR A 62 -1.14 -18.22 13.81
N GLY A 63 -0.63 -19.46 13.70
CA GLY A 63 -0.62 -20.19 12.45
C GLY A 63 0.68 -20.00 11.64
N PRO A 64 0.75 -20.57 10.43
CA PRO A 64 1.99 -20.66 9.66
C PRO A 64 2.49 -19.29 9.18
N ASP A 65 3.81 -19.18 8.99
CA ASP A 65 4.43 -18.01 8.37
C ASP A 65 4.24 -18.03 6.86
N ILE A 66 4.23 -16.85 6.25
CA ILE A 66 4.11 -16.66 4.81
C ILE A 66 5.49 -16.51 4.16
N VAL A 67 5.68 -17.21 3.05
CA VAL A 67 6.87 -17.15 2.20
C VAL A 67 6.48 -16.67 0.81
N LEU A 68 7.08 -15.56 0.42
CA LEU A 68 6.96 -14.94 -0.90
C LEU A 68 8.04 -15.50 -1.82
N SER A 69 7.69 -15.81 -3.07
CA SER A 69 8.64 -16.27 -4.08
C SER A 69 8.36 -15.63 -5.44
N LYS A 70 9.38 -15.06 -6.08
CA LYS A 70 9.28 -14.50 -7.44
C LYS A 70 10.65 -14.50 -8.11
N ALA A 71 10.72 -14.88 -9.38
CA ALA A 71 11.95 -14.88 -10.19
C ALA A 71 13.16 -15.56 -9.50
N GLY A 72 12.93 -16.66 -8.78
CA GLY A 72 13.96 -17.41 -8.06
C GLY A 72 14.43 -16.79 -6.73
N LYS A 73 13.89 -15.63 -6.34
CA LYS A 73 14.04 -15.07 -4.99
C LYS A 73 12.96 -15.66 -4.10
N GLN A 74 13.31 -15.97 -2.85
CA GLN A 74 12.38 -16.38 -1.81
C GLN A 74 12.61 -15.53 -0.56
N PHE A 75 11.53 -15.18 0.13
CA PHE A 75 11.57 -14.39 1.34
C PHE A 75 10.45 -14.80 2.29
N GLN A 76 10.80 -15.18 3.53
CA GLN A 76 9.84 -15.44 4.59
C GLN A 76 9.56 -14.15 5.35
N ILE A 77 8.29 -13.78 5.47
CA ILE A 77 7.89 -12.57 6.21
C ILE A 77 8.23 -12.77 7.70
N PRO A 78 9.03 -11.87 8.32
CA PRO A 78 9.52 -12.06 9.67
C PRO A 78 8.51 -11.58 10.72
N TYR A 79 7.40 -12.31 10.85
CA TYR A 79 6.39 -12.02 11.89
C TYR A 79 6.95 -12.15 13.31
N GLY A 80 6.44 -11.30 14.20
CA GLY A 80 6.80 -11.28 15.62
C GLY A 80 6.14 -12.40 16.43
N GLN A 81 5.41 -11.99 17.48
CA GLN A 81 4.63 -12.92 18.32
C GLN A 81 3.24 -13.20 17.75
N GLU A 82 2.80 -12.41 16.78
CA GLU A 82 1.55 -12.53 16.04
C GLU A 82 1.76 -12.13 14.58
N LYS A 83 0.81 -12.51 13.73
CA LYS A 83 0.67 -11.94 12.38
C LYS A 83 0.12 -10.52 12.49
N ASP A 84 0.61 -9.66 11.62
CA ASP A 84 0.39 -8.23 11.67
C ASP A 84 0.28 -7.69 10.25
N ARG A 85 -0.84 -7.00 9.97
CA ARG A 85 -1.20 -6.55 8.62
C ARG A 85 -0.21 -5.51 8.13
N ASP A 86 0.23 -4.65 9.03
CA ASP A 86 1.32 -3.72 8.82
C ASP A 86 2.57 -4.45 8.32
N THR A 87 3.03 -5.45 9.04
CA THR A 87 4.18 -6.30 8.69
C THR A 87 3.98 -6.94 7.31
N THR A 88 2.81 -7.52 7.06
CA THR A 88 2.51 -8.16 5.77
C THR A 88 2.60 -7.18 4.60
N ILE A 89 1.95 -6.03 4.70
CA ILE A 89 1.93 -5.01 3.63
C ILE A 89 3.35 -4.46 3.40
N LYS A 90 4.09 -4.13 4.46
CA LYS A 90 5.45 -3.57 4.36
C LYS A 90 6.42 -4.54 3.68
N TYR A 91 6.42 -5.80 4.10
CA TYR A 91 7.33 -6.79 3.53
C TYR A 91 6.90 -7.25 2.14
N PHE A 92 5.60 -7.29 1.84
CA PHE A 92 5.15 -7.50 0.47
C PHE A 92 5.64 -6.35 -0.43
N ASN A 93 5.42 -5.10 -0.02
CA ASN A 93 5.87 -3.93 -0.76
C ASN A 93 7.39 -3.94 -0.97
N ASP A 94 8.17 -4.19 0.09
CA ASP A 94 9.64 -4.26 -0.01
C ASP A 94 10.10 -5.38 -0.95
N PHE A 95 9.39 -6.51 -0.99
CA PHE A 95 9.71 -7.64 -1.86
C PHE A 95 9.50 -7.32 -3.34
N VAL A 96 8.46 -6.53 -3.68
CA VAL A 96 8.11 -6.19 -5.07
C VAL A 96 8.62 -4.82 -5.54
N LYS A 97 9.25 -4.03 -4.67
CA LYS A 97 9.59 -2.60 -4.86
C LYS A 97 10.34 -2.24 -6.14
N GLU A 98 11.08 -3.17 -6.73
CA GLU A 98 11.84 -2.94 -7.97
C GLU A 98 10.92 -2.86 -9.20
N GLU A 99 9.74 -3.50 -9.14
CA GLU A 99 8.79 -3.59 -10.25
C GLU A 99 7.49 -2.84 -9.94
N TYR A 100 7.03 -2.87 -8.68
CA TYR A 100 5.77 -2.31 -8.24
C TYR A 100 5.94 -1.54 -6.94
N GLY A 101 5.04 -0.59 -6.68
CA GLY A 101 4.92 0.08 -5.39
C GLY A 101 3.49 0.00 -4.88
N VAL A 102 3.34 -0.47 -3.63
CA VAL A 102 2.14 -0.29 -2.83
C VAL A 102 2.24 1.04 -2.10
N ARG A 103 1.25 1.92 -2.28
CA ARG A 103 1.17 3.19 -1.55
C ARG A 103 -0.14 3.29 -0.78
N TRP A 104 -0.05 3.88 0.40
CA TRP A 104 -1.19 4.08 1.29
C TRP A 104 -2.01 5.29 0.84
N PHE A 105 -3.31 5.07 0.63
CA PHE A 105 -4.26 6.12 0.31
C PHE A 105 -4.61 6.91 1.58
N VAL A 106 -4.02 8.10 1.70
CA VAL A 106 -3.96 8.87 2.95
C VAL A 106 -5.33 9.39 3.41
N GLU A 107 -6.34 9.48 2.53
CA GLU A 107 -7.70 9.80 2.99
C GLU A 107 -8.31 8.74 3.91
N SER A 108 -7.83 7.49 3.84
CA SER A 108 -8.27 6.42 4.75
C SER A 108 -7.64 6.51 6.15
N LEU A 109 -6.77 7.49 6.39
CA LEU A 109 -6.10 7.67 7.69
C LEU A 109 -7.09 7.73 8.85
N GLY A 110 -6.92 6.80 9.80
CA GLY A 110 -7.72 6.73 11.03
C GLY A 110 -9.02 5.94 10.88
N ASP A 111 -9.27 5.32 9.73
CA ASP A 111 -10.36 4.36 9.53
C ASP A 111 -9.94 2.94 10.00
N ASP A 112 -10.93 2.12 10.33
CA ASP A 112 -10.78 0.69 10.61
C ASP A 112 -10.44 -0.10 9.32
N THR A 113 -10.74 0.48 8.14
CA THR A 113 -10.40 -0.05 6.81
C THR A 113 -9.52 0.94 6.05
N LEU A 114 -8.28 0.53 5.75
CA LEU A 114 -7.32 1.37 5.04
C LEU A 114 -7.29 1.06 3.54
N GLY A 115 -7.09 2.09 2.72
CA GLY A 115 -7.03 1.98 1.27
C GLY A 115 -5.61 1.97 0.73
N PHE A 116 -5.34 1.17 -0.29
CA PHE A 116 -4.02 1.04 -0.91
C PHE A 116 -4.12 1.07 -2.43
N ILE A 117 -3.11 1.64 -3.08
CA ILE A 117 -2.95 1.58 -4.54
C ILE A 117 -1.68 0.81 -4.87
N VAL A 118 -1.78 -0.08 -5.85
CA VAL A 118 -0.65 -0.79 -6.45
C VAL A 118 -0.45 -0.29 -7.87
N LEU A 119 0.75 0.18 -8.18
CA LEU A 119 1.15 0.53 -9.55
C LEU A 119 2.57 0.03 -9.83
N PRO A 120 2.94 -0.20 -11.10
CA PRO A 120 4.33 -0.30 -11.52
C PRO A 120 5.17 0.86 -10.95
N ALA A 121 6.39 0.55 -10.49
CA ALA A 121 7.30 1.54 -9.92
C ALA A 121 7.62 2.67 -10.91
N ALA A 122 7.69 2.34 -12.21
CA ALA A 122 7.89 3.31 -13.28
C ALA A 122 6.71 4.29 -13.44
N GLU A 123 5.48 3.84 -13.17
CA GLU A 123 4.30 4.70 -13.25
C GLU A 123 4.19 5.63 -12.05
N TRP A 124 4.55 5.15 -10.85
CA TRP A 124 4.73 6.03 -9.70
C TRP A 124 5.75 7.13 -9.97
N GLN A 125 6.93 6.76 -10.49
CA GLN A 125 7.96 7.74 -10.83
C GLN A 125 7.45 8.76 -11.84
N LYS A 126 6.69 8.31 -12.85
CA LYS A 126 6.11 9.20 -13.86
C LYS A 126 5.11 10.19 -13.24
N LEU A 127 4.25 9.75 -12.32
CA LEU A 127 3.33 10.64 -11.61
C LEU A 127 4.11 11.69 -10.77
N GLU A 128 5.20 11.29 -10.14
CA GLU A 128 6.04 12.21 -9.36
C GLU A 128 6.81 13.20 -10.23
N ASP A 129 7.29 12.76 -11.39
CA ASP A 129 7.96 13.62 -12.38
C ASP A 129 7.00 14.65 -12.98
N ASP A 130 5.76 14.24 -13.27
CA ASP A 130 4.75 15.08 -13.92
C ASP A 130 4.04 16.05 -12.94
N PHE A 131 3.74 15.61 -11.70
CA PHE A 131 2.92 16.36 -10.73
C PHE A 131 3.65 16.76 -9.43
N GLY A 132 4.88 16.28 -9.24
CA GLY A 132 5.70 16.52 -8.07
C GLY A 132 5.50 15.49 -6.96
N GLU A 133 6.62 15.00 -6.39
CA GLU A 133 6.64 14.00 -5.31
C GLU A 133 5.73 14.35 -4.14
N GLN A 134 5.73 15.62 -3.71
CA GLN A 134 4.90 16.06 -2.58
C GLN A 134 3.41 15.96 -2.90
N THR A 135 3.00 16.40 -4.09
CA THR A 135 1.60 16.30 -4.54
C THR A 135 1.12 14.85 -4.56
N VAL A 136 1.94 13.94 -5.10
CA VAL A 136 1.61 12.51 -5.12
C VAL A 136 1.53 11.96 -3.71
N ARG A 137 2.51 12.27 -2.85
CA ARG A 137 2.57 11.83 -1.45
C ARG A 137 1.40 12.33 -0.60
N TYR A 138 0.83 13.49 -0.91
CA TYR A 138 -0.34 14.03 -0.20
C TYR A 138 -1.56 13.11 -0.26
N TYR A 139 -1.73 12.40 -1.38
CA TYR A 139 -2.82 11.45 -1.60
C TYR A 139 -2.37 10.00 -1.38
N PHE A 140 -1.15 9.66 -1.80
CA PHE A 140 -0.62 8.30 -1.79
C PHE A 140 0.76 8.26 -1.15
N ALA A 141 0.81 7.97 0.15
CA ALA A 141 2.04 7.92 0.92
C ALA A 141 2.84 6.64 0.59
N PRO A 142 4.16 6.73 0.35
CA PRO A 142 5.01 5.56 0.21
C PRO A 142 5.06 4.78 1.54
N ILE A 143 5.20 3.45 1.43
CA ILE A 143 5.30 2.53 2.56
C ILE A 143 6.71 1.96 2.60
N ASP A 144 7.36 2.05 3.75
CA ASP A 144 8.63 1.39 4.06
C ASP A 144 8.50 0.51 5.31
N LEU A 145 9.57 -0.17 5.70
CA LEU A 145 9.56 -1.09 6.84
C LEU A 145 9.31 -0.39 8.19
N GLU A 146 9.45 0.94 8.28
CA GLU A 146 9.26 1.73 9.49
C GLU A 146 7.87 2.41 9.53
N THR A 147 7.17 2.45 8.40
CA THR A 147 5.82 3.02 8.27
C THR A 147 4.88 2.33 9.23
N LYS A 148 3.96 3.04 9.89
CA LYS A 148 2.86 2.42 10.63
C LYS A 148 1.53 2.82 10.00
N MET A 149 0.58 1.90 9.90
CA MET A 149 -0.70 2.15 9.22
C MET A 149 -1.90 1.87 10.14
N PHE A 150 -2.03 0.65 10.66
CA PHE A 150 -3.20 0.26 11.47
C PHE A 150 -3.09 0.60 12.97
N ASP A 151 -1.89 0.59 13.56
CA ASP A 151 -1.68 0.85 14.99
C ASP A 151 -0.90 2.16 15.21
N LEU A 152 -1.48 3.26 14.74
CA LEU A 152 -0.93 4.60 14.88
C LEU A 152 -1.30 5.21 16.22
N ASP A 153 -0.30 5.68 16.97
CA ASP A 153 -0.56 6.49 18.15
C ASP A 153 -0.93 7.94 17.78
N VAL A 154 -1.46 8.70 18.76
CA VAL A 154 -1.90 10.09 18.55
C VAL A 154 -0.78 10.99 18.00
N SER A 155 0.47 10.75 18.39
CA SER A 155 1.61 11.55 17.93
C SER A 155 2.00 11.23 16.49
N GLU A 156 1.86 9.97 16.08
CA GLU A 156 2.09 9.51 14.71
C GLU A 156 0.99 10.01 13.77
N VAL A 157 -0.28 9.95 14.20
CA VAL A 157 -1.41 10.57 13.48
C VAL A 157 -1.19 12.07 13.32
N SER A 158 -0.77 12.76 14.39
CA SER A 158 -0.52 14.21 14.34
C SER A 158 0.59 14.55 13.34
N SER A 159 1.67 13.78 13.33
CA SER A 159 2.80 13.97 12.40
C SER A 159 2.37 13.78 10.94
N LEU A 160 1.53 12.78 10.66
CA LEU A 160 0.97 12.56 9.33
C LEU A 160 0.04 13.69 8.88
N ILE A 161 -0.83 14.19 9.78
CA ILE A 161 -1.70 15.33 9.50
C ILE A 161 -0.88 16.60 9.25
N GLU A 162 0.16 16.86 10.03
CA GLU A 162 1.05 18.01 9.85
C GLU A 162 1.79 17.94 8.51
N LEU A 163 2.33 16.77 8.16
CA LEU A 163 3.01 16.55 6.88
C LEU A 163 2.04 16.77 5.71
N ARG A 164 0.80 16.31 5.84
CA ARG A 164 -0.25 16.50 4.84
C ARG A 164 -0.67 17.97 4.72
N ALA A 165 -0.83 18.68 5.83
CA ALA A 165 -1.18 20.09 5.86
C ALA A 165 -0.08 20.95 5.22
N ALA A 166 1.20 20.68 5.54
CA ALA A 166 2.33 21.38 4.95
C ALA A 166 2.39 21.23 3.43
N THR A 167 2.03 20.07 2.90
CA THR A 167 1.99 19.83 1.45
C THR A 167 0.83 20.53 0.75
N LYS A 168 -0.31 20.72 1.41
CA LYS A 168 -1.46 21.45 0.85
C LYS A 168 -1.17 22.94 0.63
N GLU A 169 -0.29 23.53 1.42
CA GLU A 169 0.09 24.95 1.30
C GLU A 169 1.07 25.24 0.15
N VAL A 170 1.54 24.21 -0.57
CA VAL A 170 2.47 24.33 -1.71
C VAL A 170 1.76 24.31 -3.08
N LYS A 171 0.47 23.92 -3.13
CA LYS A 171 -0.41 24.06 -4.31
C LYS A 171 -1.01 25.47 -4.38
#